data_AF-A0A3L6QWB1-F1
#
_entry.id   AF-A0A3L6QWB1-F1
#
_cell.length_a   1.000
_cell.length_b   1.000
_cell.length_c   1.000
_cell.angle_alpha   90.00
_cell.angle_beta   90.00
_cell.angle_gamma   90.00
#
_symmetry.space_group_name_H-M   'P 1'
#
loop_
_entity.id
_entity.type
_entity.pdbx_description
1 polymer ?
#
loop_
_entity_poly.entity_id
_entity_poly.type
_entity_poly.pdbx_seq_one_letter_code
_entity_poly.pdbx_strand_id
1 'polypeptide(L)'
;MNLVVHSAYGVCFLESVDCSAARKDGKYIFELVDRCICDIGEQHVVQVVTDNARVNETAASMLRAKRPSIFWNGCAAHCIDLMLEDIGKLPLVDETISKARSLTVFLYAHTRVLNLMRKFFGKDLVRCGTTRFATAYLNLKSMQDNKKQLMRLFRSDEMNEMGYLKKVKGKAANKIVKSDTFWKGVDCAINFFEPLVNVLRRMDSDVPAMGFLYGCLLEAKNDIFERFDNEQTKFQEVFNIIDKR
;
A
#
# COMPACT_ATOMS: atom_id res chain seq x y z
N MET A 1 19.90 -6.53 -5.79
CA MET A 1 19.46 -6.70 -4.40
C MET A 1 20.24 -5.73 -3.56
N ASN A 2 19.57 -4.96 -2.69
CA ASN A 2 20.25 -4.03 -1.81
C ASN A 2 20.45 -4.69 -0.44
N LEU A 3 21.64 -4.55 0.13
CA LEU A 3 21.98 -5.01 1.46
C LEU A 3 22.14 -3.81 2.38
N VAL A 4 21.39 -3.82 3.48
CA VAL A 4 21.29 -2.71 4.42
C VAL A 4 21.38 -3.29 5.83
N VAL A 5 22.16 -2.65 6.69
CA VAL A 5 22.32 -3.01 8.10
C VAL A 5 21.68 -1.95 8.97
N HIS A 6 20.95 -2.41 9.98
CA HIS A 6 20.35 -1.56 10.99
C HIS A 6 21.00 -1.82 12.34
N SER A 7 21.40 -0.76 13.04
CA SER A 7 21.96 -0.84 14.39
C SER A 7 21.38 0.26 15.29
N ALA A 8 21.79 0.30 16.56
CA ALA A 8 21.47 1.41 17.47
C ALA A 8 21.99 2.77 16.97
N TYR A 9 23.00 2.77 16.10
CA TYR A 9 23.57 4.00 15.50
C TYR A 9 22.86 4.41 14.21
N GLY A 10 21.84 3.68 13.78
CA GLY A 10 21.06 3.96 12.58
C GLY A 10 21.28 2.95 11.45
N VAL A 11 20.97 3.39 10.23
CA VAL A 11 20.95 2.59 9.01
C VAL A 11 22.23 2.80 8.22
N CYS A 12 22.86 1.72 7.77
CA CYS A 12 23.99 1.74 6.88
C CYS A 12 23.68 0.93 5.62
N PHE A 13 23.76 1.57 4.46
CA PHE A 13 23.75 0.88 3.18
C PHE A 13 25.13 0.24 2.96
N LEU A 14 25.16 -1.07 2.73
CA LEU A 14 26.42 -1.78 2.48
C LEU A 14 26.74 -1.85 1.00
N GLU A 15 25.84 -2.43 0.22
CA GLU A 15 26.04 -2.62 -1.22
C GLU A 15 24.72 -2.83 -1.98
N SER A 16 24.80 -2.65 -3.30
CA SER A 16 23.77 -3.07 -4.24
C SER A 16 24.37 -4.07 -5.22
N VAL A 17 23.81 -5.27 -5.24
CA VAL A 17 24.22 -6.35 -6.13
C VAL A 17 23.32 -6.32 -7.36
N ASP A 18 23.88 -6.21 -8.56
CA ASP A 18 23.09 -6.43 -9.77
C ASP A 18 22.70 -7.91 -9.86
N CYS A 19 21.39 -8.17 -9.89
CA CYS A 19 20.83 -9.50 -9.98
C CYS A 19 20.09 -9.73 -11.31
N SER A 20 20.32 -8.89 -12.33
CA SER A 20 19.64 -8.93 -13.63
C SER A 20 19.94 -10.23 -14.39
N ALA A 21 21.19 -10.69 -14.38
CA ALA A 21 21.66 -11.90 -15.06
C ALA A 21 21.56 -13.18 -14.21
N ALA A 22 21.21 -13.06 -12.92
CA ALA A 22 21.20 -14.17 -11.98
C ALA A 22 19.80 -14.79 -11.83
N ARG A 23 19.73 -16.11 -11.69
CA ARG A 23 18.53 -16.78 -11.20
C ARG A 23 18.42 -16.47 -9.70
N LYS A 24 17.46 -15.62 -9.34
CA LYS A 24 17.19 -15.18 -7.95
C LYS A 24 16.47 -16.28 -7.15
N ASP A 25 17.02 -17.48 -7.13
CA ASP A 25 16.51 -18.57 -6.30
C ASP A 25 16.97 -18.41 -4.84
N GLY A 26 16.40 -19.22 -3.95
CA GLY A 26 16.71 -19.11 -2.52
C GLY A 26 18.17 -19.39 -2.17
N LYS A 27 18.87 -20.19 -2.98
CA LYS A 27 20.30 -20.46 -2.76
C LYS A 27 21.13 -19.21 -3.07
N TYR A 28 20.84 -18.53 -4.18
CA TYR A 28 21.53 -17.29 -4.52
C TYR A 28 21.34 -16.20 -3.45
N ILE A 29 20.11 -16.05 -2.94
CA ILE A 29 19.81 -15.09 -1.87
C ILE A 29 20.53 -15.49 -0.57
N PHE A 30 20.51 -16.78 -0.21
CA PHE A 30 21.25 -17.31 0.93
C PHE A 30 22.74 -16.97 0.84
N GLU A 31 23.39 -17.22 -0.29
CA GLU A 31 24.83 -16.98 -0.47
C GLU A 31 25.21 -15.50 -0.32
N LEU A 32 24.35 -14.58 -0.81
CA LEU A 32 24.57 -13.14 -0.65
C LEU A 32 24.44 -12.71 0.81
N VAL A 33 23.38 -13.13 1.50
CA VAL A 33 23.17 -12.78 2.91
C VAL A 33 24.23 -13.42 3.79
N ASP A 34 24.58 -14.67 3.54
CA ASP A 34 25.59 -15.40 4.31
C ASP A 34 26.98 -14.76 4.20
N ARG A 35 27.36 -14.27 3.01
CA ARG A 35 28.59 -13.49 2.81
C ARG A 35 28.56 -12.19 3.61
N CYS A 36 27.46 -11.45 3.54
CA CYS A 36 27.27 -10.22 4.29
C CYS A 36 27.42 -10.46 5.82
N ILE A 37 26.84 -11.55 6.34
CA ILE A 37 27.00 -11.94 7.75
C ILE A 37 28.47 -12.26 8.08
N CYS A 38 29.20 -12.95 7.19
CA CYS A 38 30.63 -13.20 7.38
C CYS A 38 31.44 -11.90 7.45
N ASP A 39 31.15 -10.95 6.55
CA ASP A 39 31.87 -9.67 6.47
C ASP A 39 31.63 -8.79 7.71
N ILE A 40 30.40 -8.82 8.24
CA ILE A 40 30.04 -8.12 9.49
C ILE A 40 30.57 -8.85 10.74
N GLY A 41 30.62 -10.18 10.69
CA GLY A 41 30.86 -11.05 11.83
C GLY A 41 29.55 -11.52 12.48
N GLU A 42 29.37 -12.84 12.58
CA GLU A 42 28.14 -13.48 13.07
C GLU A 42 27.69 -12.98 14.44
N GLN A 43 28.65 -12.76 15.36
CA GLN A 43 28.39 -12.26 16.71
C GLN A 43 27.75 -10.86 16.76
N HIS A 44 27.78 -10.12 15.65
CA HIS A 44 27.22 -8.77 15.54
C HIS A 44 25.85 -8.77 14.83
N VAL A 45 25.38 -9.92 14.35
CA VAL A 45 24.10 -10.05 13.64
C VAL A 45 23.11 -10.78 14.52
N VAL A 46 21.99 -10.13 14.82
CA VAL A 46 20.89 -10.72 15.62
C VAL A 46 19.74 -11.22 14.75
N GLN A 47 19.53 -10.59 13.59
CA GLN A 47 18.33 -10.79 12.79
C GLN A 47 18.59 -10.49 11.31
N VAL A 48 17.95 -11.27 10.44
CA VAL A 48 17.85 -11.01 8.99
C VAL A 48 16.38 -10.80 8.66
N VAL A 49 16.08 -9.69 7.97
CA VAL A 49 14.73 -9.35 7.52
C VAL A 49 14.69 -9.32 6.00
N THR A 50 13.77 -10.06 5.39
CA THR A 50 13.54 -10.05 3.94
C THR A 50 12.04 -9.90 3.65
N ASP A 51 11.65 -9.62 2.39
CA ASP A 51 10.24 -9.74 2.01
C ASP A 51 9.75 -11.20 2.09
N ASN A 52 8.44 -11.39 1.95
CA ASN A 52 7.80 -12.70 2.13
C ASN A 52 7.69 -13.49 0.81
N ALA A 53 8.55 -13.20 -0.18
CA ALA A 53 8.59 -14.00 -1.38
C ALA A 53 9.04 -15.44 -1.07
N ARG A 54 8.43 -16.43 -1.76
CA ARG A 54 8.74 -17.86 -1.59
C ARG A 54 10.23 -18.20 -1.73
N VAL A 55 10.95 -17.46 -2.57
CA VAL A 55 12.40 -17.65 -2.75
C VAL A 55 13.17 -17.35 -1.47
N ASN A 56 12.70 -16.41 -0.65
CA ASN A 56 13.31 -16.08 0.64
C ASN A 56 13.02 -17.12 1.71
N GLU A 57 11.89 -17.85 1.63
CA GLU A 57 11.62 -18.96 2.56
C GLU A 57 12.70 -20.05 2.44
N THR A 58 13.14 -20.36 1.22
CA THR A 58 14.23 -21.32 1.02
C THR A 58 15.55 -20.78 1.58
N ALA A 59 15.87 -19.51 1.32
CA ALA A 59 17.06 -18.86 1.86
C ALA A 59 17.07 -18.85 3.40
N ALA A 60 15.92 -18.58 4.00
CA ALA A 60 15.70 -18.59 5.44
C ALA A 60 15.95 -19.95 6.06
N SER A 61 15.41 -21.01 5.46
CA SER A 61 15.64 -22.38 5.93
C SER A 61 17.13 -22.75 5.91
N MET A 62 17.85 -22.35 4.86
CA MET A 62 19.30 -22.59 4.76
C MET A 62 20.08 -21.78 5.80
N LEU A 63 19.74 -20.49 6.01
CA LEU A 63 20.36 -19.65 7.04
C LEU A 63 20.10 -20.19 8.44
N ARG A 64 18.85 -20.58 8.76
CA ARG A 64 18.50 -21.16 10.06
C ARG A 64 19.27 -22.46 10.35
N ALA A 65 19.49 -23.29 9.33
CA ALA A 65 20.28 -24.50 9.47
C ALA A 65 21.77 -24.21 9.71
N LYS A 66 22.34 -23.20 9.03
CA LYS A 66 23.75 -22.84 9.16
C LYS A 66 24.06 -22.01 10.42
N ARG A 67 23.14 -21.10 10.80
CA ARG A 67 23.31 -20.06 11.83
C ARG A 67 22.09 -20.04 12.76
N PRO A 68 21.94 -21.03 13.65
CA PRO A 68 20.76 -21.17 14.49
C PRO A 68 20.58 -20.05 15.53
N SER A 69 21.63 -19.26 15.78
CA SER A 69 21.65 -18.08 16.66
C SER A 69 21.02 -16.83 16.03
N ILE A 70 20.86 -16.78 14.71
CA ILE A 70 20.34 -15.61 13.98
C ILE A 70 18.87 -15.82 13.66
N PHE A 71 18.03 -14.85 14.07
CA PHE A 71 16.61 -14.87 13.73
C PHE A 71 16.38 -14.49 12.27
N TRP A 72 15.38 -15.11 11.64
CA TRP A 72 14.90 -14.70 10.33
C TRP A 72 13.39 -14.51 10.35
N ASN A 73 12.95 -13.36 9.85
CA ASN A 73 11.55 -12.97 9.76
C ASN A 73 11.24 -12.21 8.47
N GLY A 74 9.97 -12.26 8.11
CA GLY A 74 9.40 -11.43 7.05
C GLY A 74 9.39 -9.95 7.41
N CYS A 75 9.37 -9.12 6.38
CA CYS A 75 9.29 -7.66 6.48
C CYS A 75 7.88 -7.25 6.94
N ALA A 76 7.80 -6.57 8.08
CA ALA A 76 6.52 -6.08 8.62
C ALA A 76 5.78 -5.15 7.66
N ALA A 77 6.49 -4.21 7.02
CA ALA A 77 5.90 -3.31 6.03
C ALA A 77 5.31 -4.09 4.84
N HIS A 78 6.00 -5.13 4.38
CA HIS A 78 5.49 -5.99 3.33
C HIS A 78 4.27 -6.81 3.78
N CYS A 79 4.26 -7.36 4.99
CA CYS A 79 3.08 -8.04 5.55
C CYS A 79 1.86 -7.11 5.56
N ILE A 80 2.02 -5.85 5.99
CA ILE A 80 0.92 -4.88 6.07
C ILE A 80 0.45 -4.49 4.66
N ASP A 81 1.36 -4.31 3.69
CA ASP A 81 0.96 -4.05 2.30
C ASP A 81 0.16 -5.22 1.71
N LEU A 82 0.50 -6.47 2.08
CA LEU A 82 -0.29 -7.66 1.71
C LEU A 82 -1.66 -7.72 2.43
N MET A 83 -1.77 -7.24 3.67
CA MET A 83 -3.08 -7.08 4.33
C MET A 83 -3.95 -6.07 3.57
N LEU A 84 -3.37 -4.92 3.18
CA LEU A 84 -4.05 -3.92 2.35
C LEU A 84 -4.46 -4.48 0.98
N GLU A 85 -3.61 -5.33 0.37
CA GLU A 85 -3.93 -6.06 -0.85
C GLU A 85 -5.17 -6.93 -0.69
N ASP A 86 -5.18 -7.77 0.33
CA ASP A 86 -6.26 -8.74 0.55
C ASP A 86 -7.58 -8.04 0.91
N ILE A 87 -7.53 -6.94 1.68
CA ILE A 87 -8.69 -6.06 1.92
C ILE A 87 -9.15 -5.40 0.61
N GLY A 88 -8.20 -4.98 -0.23
CA GLY A 88 -8.48 -4.40 -1.54
C GLY A 88 -9.23 -5.33 -2.49
N LYS A 89 -9.13 -6.65 -2.29
CA LYS A 89 -9.83 -7.68 -3.08
C LYS A 89 -11.25 -7.96 -2.61
N LEU A 90 -11.69 -7.41 -1.47
CA LEU A 90 -13.07 -7.54 -1.02
C LEU A 90 -14.00 -6.93 -2.08
N PRO A 91 -15.13 -7.59 -2.46
CA PRO A 91 -15.91 -7.19 -3.64
C PRO A 91 -16.32 -5.71 -3.66
N LEU A 92 -16.76 -5.17 -2.52
CA LEU A 92 -17.14 -3.76 -2.40
C LEU A 92 -15.94 -2.81 -2.56
N VAL A 93 -14.79 -3.19 -1.98
CA VAL A 93 -13.56 -2.38 -2.00
C VAL A 93 -12.94 -2.41 -3.39
N ASP A 94 -12.84 -3.59 -4.01
CA ASP A 94 -12.31 -3.78 -5.37
C ASP A 94 -13.13 -3.02 -6.41
N GLU A 95 -14.45 -3.08 -6.33
CA GLU A 95 -15.34 -2.32 -7.22
C GLU A 95 -15.12 -0.81 -7.04
N THR A 96 -14.96 -0.34 -5.80
CA THR A 96 -14.70 1.07 -5.48
C THR A 96 -13.35 1.52 -6.02
N ILE A 97 -12.28 0.75 -5.81
CA ILE A 97 -10.93 1.04 -6.33
C ILE A 97 -10.96 1.06 -7.86
N SER A 98 -11.64 0.12 -8.50
CA SER A 98 -11.77 0.04 -9.96
C SER A 98 -12.49 1.27 -10.53
N LYS A 99 -13.59 1.71 -9.90
CA LYS A 99 -14.30 2.94 -10.27
C LYS A 99 -13.41 4.18 -10.10
N ALA A 100 -12.73 4.32 -8.96
CA ALA A 100 -11.82 5.42 -8.69
C ALA A 100 -10.67 5.47 -9.70
N ARG A 101 -10.07 4.32 -10.03
CA ARG A 101 -9.04 4.21 -11.08
C ARG A 101 -9.57 4.67 -12.43
N SER A 102 -10.75 4.22 -12.84
CA SER A 102 -11.34 4.61 -14.12
C SER A 102 -11.60 6.12 -14.23
N LEU A 103 -12.05 6.73 -13.12
CA LEU A 103 -12.29 8.17 -13.03
C LEU A 103 -10.98 8.96 -13.11
N THR A 104 -9.96 8.50 -12.40
CA THR A 104 -8.61 9.11 -12.47
C THR A 104 -8.07 9.01 -13.90
N VAL A 105 -8.15 7.84 -14.53
CA VAL A 105 -7.72 7.66 -15.92
C VAL A 105 -8.44 8.65 -16.86
N PHE A 106 -9.75 8.85 -16.69
CA PHE A 106 -10.50 9.83 -17.49
C PHE A 106 -9.99 11.27 -17.29
N LEU A 107 -9.80 11.70 -16.05
CA LEU A 107 -9.34 13.06 -15.73
C LEU A 107 -7.97 13.38 -16.34
N TYR A 108 -7.07 12.39 -16.35
CA TYR A 108 -5.72 12.53 -16.89
C TYR A 108 -5.59 12.19 -18.38
N ALA A 109 -6.64 11.66 -19.03
CA ALA A 109 -6.58 11.24 -20.44
C ALA A 109 -6.47 12.42 -21.43
N HIS A 110 -6.98 13.58 -21.05
CA HIS A 110 -7.05 14.75 -21.92
C HIS A 110 -6.45 15.98 -21.23
N THR A 111 -5.46 16.61 -21.86
CA THR A 111 -4.76 17.79 -21.32
C THR A 111 -5.72 18.92 -20.94
N ARG A 112 -6.78 19.14 -21.72
CA ARG A 112 -7.83 20.14 -21.42
C ARG A 112 -8.61 19.81 -20.15
N VAL A 113 -8.97 18.54 -19.94
CA VAL A 113 -9.68 18.09 -18.73
C VAL A 113 -8.76 18.17 -17.52
N LEU A 114 -7.50 17.75 -17.67
CA LEU A 114 -6.49 17.84 -16.62
C LEU A 114 -6.23 19.29 -16.19
N ASN A 115 -6.07 20.20 -17.16
CA ASN A 115 -5.88 21.62 -16.89
C ASN A 115 -7.10 22.21 -16.17
N LEU A 116 -8.32 21.83 -16.57
CA LEU A 116 -9.53 22.28 -15.89
C LEU A 116 -9.61 21.72 -14.46
N MET A 117 -9.32 20.44 -14.26
CA MET A 117 -9.25 19.82 -12.93
C MET A 117 -8.29 20.59 -12.01
N ARG A 118 -7.08 20.91 -12.49
CA ARG A 118 -6.09 21.69 -11.74
C ARG A 118 -6.58 23.08 -11.35
N LYS A 119 -7.37 23.75 -12.21
CA LYS A 119 -8.02 25.04 -11.87
C LYS A 119 -9.01 24.90 -10.71
N PHE A 120 -9.74 23.79 -10.63
CA PHE A 120 -10.72 23.56 -9.55
C PHE A 120 -10.06 23.10 -8.25
N PHE A 121 -8.97 22.32 -8.32
CA PHE A 121 -8.38 21.65 -7.15
C PHE A 121 -7.18 22.38 -6.57
N GLY A 122 -6.46 23.16 -7.39
CA GLY A 122 -5.17 23.76 -7.01
C GLY A 122 -4.03 22.75 -6.86
N LYS A 123 -4.30 21.46 -7.03
CA LYS A 123 -3.34 20.34 -6.92
C LYS A 123 -3.81 19.14 -7.75
N ASP A 124 -2.89 18.21 -7.98
CA ASP A 124 -3.18 16.95 -8.67
C ASP A 124 -3.79 15.92 -7.69
N LEU A 125 -4.64 15.04 -8.23
CA LEU A 125 -5.08 13.85 -7.50
C LEU A 125 -3.94 12.82 -7.45
N VAL A 126 -3.80 12.14 -6.32
CA VAL A 126 -2.87 11.01 -6.23
C VAL A 126 -3.36 9.90 -7.14
N ARG A 127 -2.47 9.36 -7.99
CA ARG A 127 -2.79 8.23 -8.87
C ARG A 127 -2.43 6.92 -8.18
N CYS A 128 -3.31 5.92 -8.33
CA CYS A 128 -2.98 4.55 -7.93
C CYS A 128 -1.77 4.07 -8.73
N GLY A 129 -0.70 3.68 -8.04
CA GLY A 129 0.43 2.96 -8.61
C GLY A 129 0.11 1.47 -8.74
N THR A 130 0.94 0.74 -9.47
CA THR A 130 0.79 -0.70 -9.67
C THR A 130 1.46 -1.56 -8.60
N THR A 131 2.42 -1.00 -7.84
CA THR A 131 3.36 -1.78 -7.03
C THR A 131 3.15 -1.69 -5.52
N ARG A 132 2.25 -0.83 -5.02
CA ARG A 132 1.96 -0.68 -3.58
C ARG A 132 0.48 -0.44 -3.34
N PHE A 133 -0.16 -1.25 -2.52
CA PHE A 133 -1.61 -1.13 -2.27
C PHE A 133 -1.97 0.12 -1.47
N ALA A 134 -1.04 0.64 -0.69
CA ALA A 134 -1.17 1.97 -0.07
C ALA A 134 -1.50 3.08 -1.09
N THR A 135 -1.12 2.95 -2.38
CA THR A 135 -1.45 3.95 -3.40
C THR A 135 -2.94 3.94 -3.81
N ALA A 136 -3.64 2.82 -3.64
CA ALA A 136 -5.09 2.75 -3.82
C ALA A 136 -5.78 3.58 -2.73
N TYR A 137 -5.37 3.41 -1.47
CA TYR A 137 -5.82 4.27 -0.37
C TYR A 137 -5.55 5.75 -0.66
N LEU A 138 -4.32 6.12 -1.05
CA LEU A 138 -3.99 7.52 -1.32
C LEU A 138 -4.83 8.11 -2.46
N ASN A 139 -5.14 7.33 -3.49
CA ASN A 139 -6.05 7.75 -4.57
C ASN A 139 -7.47 8.01 -4.04
N LEU A 140 -8.01 7.07 -3.26
CA LEU A 140 -9.34 7.19 -2.66
C LEU A 140 -9.43 8.38 -1.71
N LYS A 141 -8.45 8.55 -0.81
CA LYS A 141 -8.36 9.68 0.12
C LYS A 141 -8.26 11.00 -0.62
N SER A 142 -7.41 11.07 -1.64
CA SER A 142 -7.28 12.26 -2.50
C SER A 142 -8.60 12.60 -3.19
N MET A 143 -9.39 11.61 -3.63
CA MET A 143 -10.74 11.86 -4.17
C MET A 143 -11.73 12.33 -3.12
N GLN A 144 -11.73 11.74 -1.93
CA GLN A 144 -12.61 12.11 -0.82
C GLN A 144 -12.36 13.57 -0.41
N ASP A 145 -11.09 13.95 -0.22
CA ASP A 145 -10.67 15.31 0.16
C ASP A 145 -11.10 16.37 -0.88
N ASN A 146 -11.17 15.99 -2.16
CA ASN A 146 -11.55 16.87 -3.26
C ASN A 146 -12.98 16.61 -3.78
N LYS A 147 -13.82 15.87 -3.04
CA LYS A 147 -15.16 15.45 -3.47
C LYS A 147 -16.03 16.62 -3.93
N LYS A 148 -16.04 17.72 -3.16
CA LYS A 148 -16.85 18.92 -3.48
C LYS A 148 -16.39 19.56 -4.79
N GLN A 149 -15.08 19.70 -4.96
CA GLN A 149 -14.48 20.30 -6.14
C GLN A 149 -14.69 19.40 -7.36
N LEU A 150 -14.57 18.08 -7.20
CA LEU A 150 -14.82 17.10 -8.25
C LEU A 150 -16.27 17.17 -8.73
N MET A 151 -17.23 17.28 -7.80
CA MET A 151 -18.63 17.50 -8.15
C MET A 151 -18.85 18.82 -8.88
N ARG A 152 -18.16 19.91 -8.49
CA ARG A 152 -18.23 21.21 -9.18
C ARG A 152 -17.65 21.14 -10.59
N LEU A 153 -16.49 20.49 -10.77
CA LEU A 153 -15.85 20.29 -12.07
C LEU A 153 -16.81 19.61 -13.05
N PHE A 154 -17.43 18.50 -12.64
CA PHE A 154 -18.37 17.75 -13.49
C PHE A 154 -19.71 18.46 -13.74
N ARG A 155 -20.00 19.55 -13.03
CA ARG A 155 -21.17 20.42 -13.23
C ARG A 155 -20.84 21.70 -13.97
N SER A 156 -19.56 22.02 -14.18
CA SER A 156 -19.14 23.27 -14.81
C SER A 156 -19.53 23.33 -16.29
N ASP A 157 -19.90 24.52 -16.76
CA ASP A 157 -20.22 24.77 -18.15
C ASP A 157 -19.01 24.48 -19.05
N GLU A 158 -17.81 24.88 -18.62
CA GLU A 158 -16.55 24.60 -19.30
C GLU A 158 -16.35 23.10 -19.56
N MET A 159 -16.65 22.23 -18.58
CA MET A 159 -16.56 20.78 -18.76
C MET A 159 -17.63 20.23 -19.71
N ASN A 160 -18.84 20.79 -19.67
CA ASN A 160 -19.94 20.39 -20.55
C ASN A 160 -19.68 20.80 -22.01
N GLU A 161 -19.18 22.02 -22.23
CA GLU A 161 -18.84 22.59 -23.54
C GLU A 161 -17.72 21.82 -24.24
N MET A 162 -16.75 21.27 -23.49
CA MET A 162 -15.70 20.42 -24.06
C MET A 162 -16.23 19.12 -24.70
N GLY A 163 -17.47 18.71 -24.40
CA GLY A 163 -18.12 17.55 -25.01
C GLY A 163 -17.60 16.18 -24.54
N TYR A 164 -16.56 16.12 -23.70
CA TYR A 164 -16.01 14.85 -23.19
C TYR A 164 -17.04 14.05 -22.38
N LEU A 165 -17.94 14.71 -21.66
CA LEU A 165 -19.01 14.06 -20.90
C LEU A 165 -20.08 13.37 -21.78
N LYS A 166 -20.12 13.68 -23.08
CA LYS A 166 -21.03 13.02 -24.04
C LYS A 166 -20.48 11.68 -24.54
N LYS A 167 -19.17 11.45 -24.43
CA LYS A 167 -18.50 10.20 -24.82
C LYS A 167 -18.73 9.11 -23.77
N VAL A 168 -18.61 7.83 -24.17
CA VAL A 168 -18.84 6.65 -23.30
C VAL A 168 -18.08 6.74 -21.98
N LYS A 169 -16.76 7.00 -22.03
CA LYS A 169 -15.91 7.14 -20.83
C LYS A 169 -16.30 8.33 -19.95
N GLY A 170 -16.69 9.45 -20.54
CA GLY A 170 -17.13 10.64 -19.80
C GLY A 170 -18.49 10.47 -19.15
N LYS A 171 -19.44 9.78 -19.80
CA LYS A 171 -20.73 9.40 -19.21
C LYS A 171 -20.53 8.50 -17.99
N ALA A 172 -19.65 7.50 -18.10
CA ALA A 172 -19.29 6.62 -16.99
C ALA A 172 -18.67 7.40 -15.82
N ALA A 173 -17.68 8.26 -16.09
CA ALA A 173 -17.06 9.12 -15.08
C ALA A 173 -18.07 10.04 -14.38
N ASN A 174 -18.99 10.65 -15.14
CA ASN A 174 -20.06 11.49 -14.59
C ASN A 174 -21.02 10.71 -13.68
N LYS A 175 -21.35 9.46 -14.05
CA LYS A 175 -22.19 8.57 -13.23
C LYS A 175 -21.49 8.21 -11.92
N ILE A 176 -20.19 7.93 -11.96
CA ILE A 176 -19.38 7.63 -10.76
C ILE A 176 -19.38 8.83 -9.80
N VAL A 177 -19.05 10.03 -10.29
CA VAL A 177 -18.97 11.25 -9.44
C VAL A 177 -20.30 11.59 -8.76
N LYS A 178 -21.43 11.29 -9.42
CA LYS A 178 -22.78 11.56 -8.89
C LYS A 178 -23.35 10.41 -8.04
N SER A 179 -22.66 9.27 -7.98
CA SER A 179 -23.16 8.06 -7.29
C SER A 179 -22.91 8.15 -5.79
N ASP A 180 -23.98 8.19 -5.00
CA ASP A 180 -23.91 8.13 -3.54
C ASP A 180 -23.31 6.79 -3.07
N THR A 181 -23.66 5.69 -3.74
CA THR A 181 -23.11 4.36 -3.46
C THR A 181 -21.60 4.28 -3.68
N PHE A 182 -21.07 4.94 -4.73
CA PHE A 182 -19.63 5.04 -4.93
C PHE A 182 -18.96 5.77 -3.77
N TRP A 183 -19.49 6.91 -3.34
CA TRP A 183 -18.89 7.68 -2.24
C TRP A 183 -18.96 6.94 -0.90
N LYS A 184 -20.06 6.24 -0.61
CA LYS A 184 -20.14 5.34 0.55
C LYS A 184 -19.11 4.22 0.48
N GLY A 185 -18.86 3.67 -0.72
CA GLY A 185 -17.78 2.72 -0.95
C GLY A 185 -16.40 3.31 -0.68
N VAL A 186 -16.14 4.56 -1.11
CA VAL A 186 -14.90 5.29 -0.84
C VAL A 186 -14.70 5.48 0.66
N ASP A 187 -15.74 5.93 1.38
CA ASP A 187 -15.68 6.14 2.83
C ASP A 187 -15.41 4.82 3.57
N CYS A 188 -16.08 3.74 3.17
CA CYS A 188 -15.88 2.39 3.71
C CYS A 188 -14.44 1.89 3.50
N ALA A 189 -13.92 1.98 2.26
CA ALA A 189 -12.56 1.55 1.94
C ALA A 189 -11.50 2.36 2.71
N ILE A 190 -11.70 3.67 2.86
CA ILE A 190 -10.80 4.53 3.65
C ILE A 190 -10.82 4.13 5.12
N ASN A 191 -11.98 3.81 5.69
CA ASN A 191 -12.10 3.37 7.08
C ASN A 191 -11.37 2.05 7.36
N PHE A 192 -11.26 1.15 6.38
CA PHE A 192 -10.43 -0.05 6.52
C PHE A 192 -8.95 0.22 6.31
N PHE A 193 -8.59 1.03 5.30
CA PHE A 193 -7.19 1.19 4.92
C PHE A 193 -6.42 2.16 5.79
N GLU A 194 -7.02 3.28 6.21
CA GLU A 194 -6.30 4.37 6.89
C GLU A 194 -5.58 3.91 8.17
N PRO A 195 -6.20 3.11 9.06
CA PRO A 195 -5.52 2.62 10.26
C PRO A 195 -4.29 1.78 9.91
N LEU A 196 -4.41 0.85 8.95
CA LEU A 196 -3.30 -0.01 8.50
C LEU A 196 -2.21 0.76 7.75
N VAL A 197 -2.57 1.77 6.95
CA VAL A 197 -1.61 2.64 6.27
C VAL A 197 -0.80 3.45 7.29
N ASN A 198 -1.39 3.85 8.41
CA ASN A 198 -0.65 4.51 9.49
C ASN A 198 0.37 3.55 10.13
N VAL A 199 0.01 2.29 10.36
CA VAL A 199 0.97 1.26 10.82
C VAL A 199 2.07 1.05 9.78
N LEU A 200 1.71 0.91 8.50
CA LEU A 200 2.67 0.75 7.40
C LEU A 200 3.68 1.90 7.38
N ARG A 201 3.21 3.15 7.44
CA ARG A 201 4.08 4.34 7.45
C ARG A 201 5.04 4.37 8.63
N ARG A 202 4.64 3.83 9.78
CA ARG A 202 5.50 3.72 10.96
C ARG A 202 6.55 2.62 10.78
N MET A 203 6.16 1.47 10.21
CA MET A 203 7.07 0.34 9.97
C MET A 203 8.06 0.58 8.82
N ASP A 204 7.69 1.43 7.86
CA ASP A 204 8.53 1.81 6.70
C ASP A 204 9.38 3.07 6.97
N SER A 205 9.42 3.54 8.23
CA SER A 205 10.22 4.73 8.62
C SER A 205 11.63 4.34 9.09
N ASP A 206 12.55 5.29 9.05
CA ASP A 206 13.93 5.10 9.56
C ASP A 206 14.01 5.06 11.11
N VAL A 207 12.86 5.17 11.80
CA VAL A 207 12.78 5.11 13.26
C VAL A 207 12.57 3.65 13.69
N PRO A 208 13.36 3.12 14.64
CA PRO A 208 13.16 1.76 15.15
C PRO A 208 11.74 1.53 15.68
N ALA A 209 10.94 0.78 14.91
CA ALA A 209 9.50 0.63 15.17
C ALA A 209 9.05 -0.81 15.47
N MET A 210 9.93 -1.80 15.27
CA MET A 210 9.56 -3.22 15.35
C MET A 210 8.95 -3.62 16.70
N GLY A 211 9.45 -3.06 17.81
CA GLY A 211 8.92 -3.31 19.15
C GLY A 211 7.49 -2.83 19.38
N PHE A 212 6.96 -1.96 18.51
CA PHE A 212 5.60 -1.42 18.60
C PHE A 212 4.62 -2.11 17.64
N LEU A 213 5.09 -3.01 16.76
CA LEU A 213 4.28 -3.57 15.67
C LEU A 213 2.95 -4.14 16.15
N TYR A 214 2.97 -5.05 17.13
CA TYR A 214 1.75 -5.67 17.66
C TYR A 214 0.81 -4.67 18.33
N GLY A 215 1.36 -3.69 19.07
CA GLY A 215 0.58 -2.61 19.67
C GLY A 215 -0.11 -1.75 18.61
N CYS A 216 0.62 -1.37 17.57
CA CYS A 216 0.06 -0.58 16.46
C CYS A 216 -0.99 -1.34 15.66
N LEU A 217 -0.82 -2.65 15.46
CA LEU A 217 -1.85 -3.48 14.80
C LEU A 217 -3.11 -3.59 15.67
N LEU A 218 -2.96 -3.72 16.98
CA LEU A 218 -4.10 -3.72 17.90
C LEU A 218 -4.82 -2.37 17.90
N GLU A 219 -4.08 -1.27 17.95
CA GLU A 219 -4.63 0.09 17.80
C GLU A 219 -5.35 0.26 16.47
N ALA A 220 -4.80 -0.24 15.37
CA ALA A 220 -5.44 -0.19 14.06
C ALA A 220 -6.75 -0.99 14.02
N LYS A 221 -6.80 -2.17 14.64
CA LYS A 221 -8.04 -2.94 14.79
C LYS A 221 -9.08 -2.18 15.62
N ASN A 222 -8.68 -1.55 16.72
CA ASN A 222 -9.58 -0.75 17.55
C ASN A 222 -10.11 0.47 16.79
N ASP A 223 -9.28 1.18 16.02
CA ASP A 223 -9.72 2.30 15.18
C ASP A 223 -10.73 1.83 14.11
N ILE A 224 -10.48 0.69 13.45
CA ILE A 224 -11.47 0.09 12.54
C ILE A 224 -12.78 -0.24 13.28
N PHE A 225 -12.70 -0.87 14.45
CA PHE A 225 -13.86 -1.23 15.26
C PHE A 225 -14.75 -0.01 15.55
N GLU A 226 -14.14 1.08 16.00
CA GLU A 226 -14.83 2.35 16.31
C GLU A 226 -15.43 3.00 15.05
N ARG A 227 -14.71 3.01 13.91
CA ARG A 227 -15.18 3.60 12.64
C ARG A 227 -16.42 2.92 12.06
N PHE A 228 -16.73 1.70 12.48
CA PHE A 228 -17.89 0.93 12.03
C PHE A 228 -18.94 0.75 13.13
N ASP A 229 -18.99 1.68 14.10
CA ASP A 229 -19.97 1.73 15.18
C ASP A 229 -20.05 0.42 15.98
N ASN A 230 -18.91 -0.27 16.13
CA ASN A 230 -18.79 -1.54 16.84
C ASN A 230 -19.63 -2.70 16.22
N GLU A 231 -20.11 -2.53 14.97
CA GLU A 231 -20.93 -3.54 14.30
C GLU A 231 -20.05 -4.62 13.65
N GLN A 232 -19.83 -5.71 14.38
CA GLN A 232 -18.90 -6.78 14.03
C GLN A 232 -19.04 -7.32 12.60
N THR A 233 -20.27 -7.44 12.10
CA THR A 233 -20.56 -7.93 10.74
C THR A 233 -19.90 -7.08 9.65
N LYS A 234 -19.61 -5.80 9.90
CA LYS A 234 -19.03 -4.89 8.90
C LYS A 234 -17.53 -5.02 8.75
N PHE A 235 -16.79 -5.46 9.78
CA PHE A 235 -15.32 -5.50 9.76
C PHE A 235 -14.71 -6.87 10.08
N GLN A 236 -15.52 -7.88 10.43
CA GLN A 236 -15.00 -9.21 10.79
C GLN A 236 -14.12 -9.83 9.69
N GLU A 237 -14.50 -9.67 8.43
CA GLU A 237 -13.71 -10.20 7.30
C GLU A 237 -12.35 -9.50 7.21
N VAL A 238 -12.29 -8.19 7.49
CA VAL A 238 -11.05 -7.42 7.54
C VAL A 238 -10.17 -7.88 8.71
N PHE A 239 -10.76 -8.17 9.88
CA PHE A 239 -10.00 -8.70 11.02
C PHE A 239 -9.43 -10.09 10.70
N ASN A 240 -10.20 -10.95 10.05
CA ASN A 240 -9.72 -12.26 9.62
C ASN A 240 -8.53 -12.14 8.64
N ILE A 241 -8.52 -11.12 7.77
CA ILE A 241 -7.38 -10.84 6.87
C ILE A 241 -6.15 -10.40 7.68
N ILE A 242 -6.33 -9.49 8.63
CA ILE A 242 -5.24 -8.99 9.49
C ILE A 242 -4.64 -10.14 10.31
N ASP A 243 -5.49 -10.95 10.96
CA ASP A 243 -5.05 -12.02 11.87
C ASP A 243 -4.41 -13.22 11.16
N LYS A 244 -4.63 -13.35 9.85
CA LYS A 244 -4.03 -14.42 9.03
C LYS A 244 -2.58 -14.14 8.64
N ARG A 245 -2.15 -12.88 8.65
CA ARG A 245 -0.85 -12.41 8.13
C ARG A 245 0.17 -12.20 9.23
#